data_AF-A0A409VE43-F1
#
_entry.id   AF-A0A409VE43-F1
#
_cell.length_a   1.000
_cell.length_b   1.000
_cell.length_c   1.000
_cell.angle_alpha   90.00
_cell.angle_beta   90.00
_cell.angle_gamma   90.00
#
_symmetry.space_group_name_H-M   'P 1'
#
loop_
_entity.id
_entity.type
_entity.pdbx_description
1 polymer ?
#
loop_
_entity_poly.entity_id
_entity_poly.type
_entity_poly.pdbx_seq_one_letter_code
_entity_poly.pdbx_strand_id
1 'polypeptide(L)'
;MHRILPQLQKLEPGASFSGTLPRIESSSGEVYFVKVGTPREKEQYDGEKASLEAINDAAEGLAPRVLSFGLLESGAPYFISEYKDLGSLTHAGALQLAERMANELHKKVSPDGFGFGIPTYFTPPAWESATDLYVQSGNVGVDKDKRPVIFDPASYYGHNEAEYGHHFVDERSLTWKGQAYLLPEFSGDFQVHSSFSEGPSSGAIRPKNGFV
;
A
#
# COMPACT_ATOMS: atom_id res chain seq x y z
N MET A 1 -16.64 -10.60 -15.12
CA MET A 1 -15.78 -10.90 -16.28
C MET A 1 -16.12 -10.06 -17.52
N HIS A 2 -17.33 -10.12 -18.07
CA HIS A 2 -17.66 -9.47 -19.37
C HIS A 2 -17.27 -7.99 -19.46
N ARG A 3 -17.49 -7.19 -18.40
CA ARG A 3 -17.20 -5.74 -18.42
C ARG A 3 -15.71 -5.38 -18.45
N ILE A 4 -14.84 -6.24 -17.91
CA ILE A 4 -13.39 -5.98 -17.82
C ILE A 4 -12.59 -6.66 -18.94
N LEU A 5 -13.20 -7.64 -19.61
CA LEU A 5 -12.59 -8.40 -20.69
C LEU A 5 -11.93 -7.53 -21.78
N PRO A 6 -12.53 -6.42 -22.25
CA PRO A 6 -11.87 -5.57 -23.24
C PRO A 6 -10.55 -4.95 -22.75
N GLN A 7 -10.41 -4.70 -21.44
CA GLN A 7 -9.17 -4.14 -20.87
C GLN A 7 -8.10 -5.22 -20.71
N LEU A 8 -8.49 -6.43 -20.32
CA LEU A 8 -7.60 -7.59 -20.29
C LEU A 8 -7.10 -7.96 -21.69
N GLN A 9 -7.97 -7.93 -22.70
CA GLN A 9 -7.59 -8.17 -24.11
C GLN A 9 -6.64 -7.12 -24.68
N LYS A 10 -6.62 -5.89 -24.15
CA LYS A 10 -5.61 -4.88 -24.52
C LYS A 10 -4.25 -5.22 -23.93
N LEU A 11 -4.20 -5.81 -22.74
CA LEU A 11 -2.96 -6.24 -22.09
C LEU A 11 -2.38 -7.49 -22.77
N GLU A 12 -3.23 -8.48 -23.06
CA GLU A 12 -2.86 -9.69 -23.80
C GLU A 12 -3.79 -9.92 -25.00
N PRO A 13 -3.47 -9.34 -26.16
CA PRO A 13 -4.24 -9.58 -27.38
C PRO A 13 -4.25 -11.05 -27.79
N GLY A 14 -5.44 -11.59 -28.04
CA GLY A 14 -5.63 -12.98 -28.49
C GLY A 14 -5.66 -14.02 -27.38
N ALA A 15 -5.39 -13.66 -26.12
CA ALA A 15 -5.57 -14.56 -24.99
C ALA A 15 -7.06 -14.77 -24.65
N SER A 16 -7.39 -15.97 -24.17
CA SER A 16 -8.65 -16.20 -23.46
C SER A 16 -8.44 -16.06 -21.95
N PHE A 17 -9.48 -15.70 -21.21
CA PHE A 17 -9.38 -15.41 -19.78
C PHE A 17 -10.42 -16.22 -18.99
N SER A 18 -10.02 -16.71 -17.84
CA SER A 18 -10.84 -17.53 -16.94
C SER A 18 -10.69 -17.09 -15.48
N GLY A 19 -11.54 -17.61 -14.60
CA GLY A 19 -11.55 -17.27 -13.16
C GLY A 19 -12.61 -16.25 -12.77
N THR A 20 -12.47 -15.71 -11.56
CA THR A 20 -13.43 -14.79 -10.93
C THR A 20 -12.67 -13.71 -10.19
N LEU A 21 -13.19 -12.48 -10.23
CA LEU A 21 -12.57 -11.38 -9.51
C LEU A 21 -12.36 -11.74 -8.01
N PRO A 22 -11.22 -11.36 -7.43
CA PRO A 22 -10.20 -10.50 -8.04
C PRO A 22 -9.13 -11.25 -8.86
N ARG A 23 -9.13 -12.59 -8.92
CA ARG A 23 -8.08 -13.38 -9.61
C ARG A 23 -8.54 -13.84 -11.00
N ILE A 24 -7.91 -13.31 -12.05
CA ILE A 24 -8.15 -13.72 -13.44
C ILE A 24 -6.90 -14.35 -14.02
N GLU A 25 -7.05 -15.46 -14.73
CA GLU A 25 -5.95 -16.18 -15.37
C GLU A 25 -6.14 -16.20 -16.87
N SER A 26 -5.09 -15.88 -17.62
CA SER A 26 -5.10 -15.91 -19.09
C SER A 26 -4.64 -17.27 -19.61
N SER A 27 -4.94 -17.54 -20.88
CA SER A 27 -4.53 -18.79 -21.55
C SER A 27 -3.02 -18.94 -21.75
N SER A 28 -2.24 -17.86 -21.54
CA SER A 28 -0.77 -17.90 -21.55
C SER A 28 -0.20 -18.35 -20.20
N GLY A 29 -1.02 -18.40 -19.14
CA GLY A 29 -0.61 -18.72 -17.78
C GLY A 29 -0.36 -17.50 -16.89
N GLU A 30 -0.50 -16.28 -17.42
CA GLU A 30 -0.40 -15.07 -16.61
C GLU A 30 -1.62 -14.91 -15.70
N VAL A 31 -1.37 -14.40 -14.49
CA VAL A 31 -2.41 -14.19 -13.47
C VAL A 31 -2.47 -12.72 -13.10
N TYR A 32 -3.69 -12.19 -13.12
CA TYR A 32 -4.01 -10.79 -12.87
C TYR A 32 -4.82 -10.64 -11.59
N PHE A 33 -4.48 -9.61 -10.82
CA PHE A 33 -5.36 -9.09 -9.79
C PHE A 33 -6.18 -7.94 -10.38
N VAL A 34 -7.50 -8.05 -10.29
CA VAL A 34 -8.45 -7.17 -10.97
C VAL A 34 -9.52 -6.69 -10.00
N LYS A 35 -9.65 -5.37 -9.86
CA LYS A 35 -10.73 -4.72 -9.10
C LYS A 35 -11.61 -3.90 -10.04
N VAL A 36 -12.90 -3.93 -9.78
CA VAL A 36 -13.91 -3.11 -10.48
C VAL A 36 -14.85 -2.56 -9.41
N GLY A 37 -14.93 -1.23 -9.33
CA GLY A 37 -15.75 -0.55 -8.35
C GLY A 37 -17.06 -0.02 -8.94
N THR A 38 -17.63 0.94 -8.22
CA THR A 38 -18.75 1.77 -8.62
C THR A 38 -18.26 3.19 -8.89
N PRO A 39 -19.00 4.02 -9.66
CA PRO A 39 -18.58 5.39 -9.96
C PRO A 39 -18.27 6.26 -8.72
N ARG A 40 -18.81 5.91 -7.55
CA ARG A 40 -18.58 6.63 -6.27
C ARG A 40 -17.21 6.34 -5.66
N GLU A 41 -16.57 5.24 -6.04
CA GLU A 41 -15.29 4.78 -5.48
C GLU A 41 -14.09 5.27 -6.29
N LYS A 42 -14.30 6.15 -7.28
CA LYS A 42 -13.23 6.61 -8.17
C LYS A 42 -12.02 7.16 -7.41
N GLU A 43 -12.23 8.02 -6.42
CA GLU A 43 -11.17 8.65 -5.64
C GLU A 43 -10.35 7.63 -4.84
N GLN A 44 -11.01 6.58 -4.33
CA GLN A 44 -10.34 5.46 -3.65
C GLN A 44 -9.43 4.68 -4.59
N TYR A 45 -9.90 4.39 -5.80
CA TYR A 45 -9.13 3.68 -6.83
C TYR A 45 -7.94 4.52 -7.33
N ASP A 46 -8.14 5.84 -7.52
CA ASP A 46 -7.06 6.76 -7.88
C ASP A 46 -5.98 6.77 -6.77
N GLY A 47 -6.39 6.89 -5.51
CA GLY A 47 -5.50 6.91 -4.33
C GLY A 47 -4.67 5.63 -4.17
N GLU A 48 -5.31 4.47 -4.30
CA GLU A 48 -4.63 3.17 -4.22
C GLU A 48 -3.61 3.00 -5.36
N LYS A 49 -4.01 3.35 -6.59
CA LYS A 49 -3.12 3.32 -7.77
C LYS A 49 -1.89 4.19 -7.56
N ALA A 50 -2.07 5.44 -7.11
CA ALA A 50 -0.96 6.35 -6.87
C ALA A 50 -0.05 5.87 -5.73
N SER A 51 -0.62 5.24 -4.70
CA SER A 51 0.14 4.64 -3.61
C SER A 51 1.02 3.48 -4.10
N LEU A 52 0.46 2.54 -4.88
CA LEU A 52 1.21 1.42 -5.47
C LEU A 52 2.35 1.90 -6.40
N GLU A 53 2.11 2.94 -7.19
CA GLU A 53 3.13 3.53 -8.06
C GLU A 53 4.22 4.24 -7.26
N ALA A 54 3.86 5.01 -6.22
CA ALA A 54 4.84 5.68 -5.38
C ALA A 54 5.76 4.70 -4.65
N ILE A 55 5.22 3.58 -4.15
CA ILE A 55 6.01 2.52 -3.53
C ILE A 55 6.96 1.88 -4.54
N ASN A 56 6.47 1.57 -5.76
CA ASN A 56 7.31 0.95 -6.79
C ASN A 56 8.36 1.92 -7.36
N ASP A 57 8.09 3.22 -7.40
CA ASP A 57 9.06 4.25 -7.78
C ASP A 57 10.20 4.38 -6.75
N ALA A 58 9.88 4.24 -5.46
CA ALA A 58 10.87 4.30 -4.39
C ALA A 58 11.59 2.97 -4.12
N ALA A 59 10.87 1.85 -4.21
CA ALA A 59 11.33 0.51 -3.87
C ALA A 59 10.68 -0.51 -4.84
N GLU A 60 11.27 -0.67 -6.02
CA GLU A 60 10.73 -1.51 -7.09
C GLU A 60 10.41 -2.94 -6.61
N GLY A 61 9.22 -3.44 -6.94
CA GLY A 61 8.79 -4.79 -6.57
C GLY A 61 8.41 -4.95 -5.11
N LEU A 62 8.45 -3.90 -4.29
CA LEU A 62 7.92 -3.93 -2.93
C LEU A 62 6.38 -3.94 -2.90
N ALA A 63 5.72 -3.53 -3.98
CA ALA A 63 4.27 -3.59 -4.14
C ALA A 63 3.86 -4.13 -5.53
N PRO A 64 2.63 -4.65 -5.72
CA PRO A 64 2.13 -5.03 -7.04
C PRO A 64 2.23 -3.89 -8.05
N ARG A 65 2.80 -4.16 -9.23
CA ARG A 65 2.84 -3.18 -10.32
C ARG A 65 1.46 -3.05 -10.95
N VAL A 66 1.00 -1.81 -11.12
CA VAL A 66 -0.23 -1.49 -11.87
C VAL A 66 0.02 -1.69 -13.36
N LEU A 67 -0.83 -2.50 -14.02
CA LEU A 67 -0.73 -2.82 -15.45
C LEU A 67 -1.75 -2.04 -16.28
N SER A 68 -2.95 -1.84 -15.75
CA SER A 68 -3.98 -1.03 -16.38
C SER A 68 -4.89 -0.40 -15.35
N PHE A 69 -5.35 0.82 -15.63
CA PHE A 69 -6.24 1.57 -14.76
C PHE A 69 -7.13 2.48 -15.61
N GLY A 70 -8.36 2.72 -15.17
CA GLY A 70 -9.21 3.70 -15.82
C GLY A 70 -10.68 3.59 -15.43
N LEU A 71 -11.53 4.12 -16.30
CA LEU A 71 -12.98 4.02 -16.19
C LEU A 71 -13.51 3.07 -17.26
N LEU A 72 -14.44 2.21 -16.86
CA LEU A 72 -15.28 1.46 -17.80
C LEU A 72 -16.32 2.40 -18.44
N GLU A 73 -16.96 1.97 -19.52
CA GLU A 73 -18.02 2.75 -20.19
C GLU A 73 -19.16 3.15 -19.25
N SER A 74 -19.41 2.36 -18.20
CA SER A 74 -20.39 2.67 -17.16
C SER A 74 -19.95 3.75 -16.16
N GLY A 75 -18.76 4.32 -16.31
CA GLY A 75 -18.15 5.24 -15.35
C GLY A 75 -17.58 4.57 -14.10
N ALA A 76 -17.60 3.23 -14.03
CA ALA A 76 -17.03 2.49 -12.91
C ALA A 76 -15.49 2.46 -13.00
N PRO A 77 -14.75 2.77 -11.93
CA PRO A 77 -13.31 2.64 -11.92
C PRO A 77 -12.91 1.16 -11.97
N TYR A 78 -11.80 0.89 -12.64
CA TYR A 78 -11.16 -0.41 -12.66
C TYR A 78 -9.66 -0.27 -12.49
N PHE A 79 -9.06 -1.33 -11.98
CA PHE A 79 -7.63 -1.46 -11.75
C PHE A 79 -7.22 -2.91 -12.03
N ILE A 80 -6.14 -3.08 -12.78
CA ILE A 80 -5.49 -4.37 -13.09
C ILE A 80 -4.03 -4.25 -12.67
N SER A 81 -3.55 -5.17 -11.87
CA SER A 81 -2.14 -5.29 -11.46
C SER A 81 -1.62 -6.71 -11.63
N GLU A 82 -0.32 -6.86 -11.42
CA GLU A 82 0.30 -8.15 -11.14
C GLU A 82 -0.45 -8.88 -10.01
N TYR A 83 -0.77 -10.15 -10.23
CA TYR A 83 -1.18 -10.99 -9.13
C TYR A 83 0.03 -11.42 -8.29
N LYS A 84 -0.01 -11.14 -6.98
CA LYS A 84 0.95 -11.68 -6.01
C LYS A 84 0.28 -12.82 -5.26
N ASP A 85 0.86 -14.02 -5.32
CA ASP A 85 0.44 -15.13 -4.49
C ASP A 85 1.06 -14.96 -3.10
N LEU A 86 0.27 -14.42 -2.17
CA LEU A 86 0.73 -13.93 -0.89
C LEU A 86 0.57 -14.98 0.20
N GLY A 87 1.68 -15.28 0.88
CA GLY A 87 1.70 -15.97 2.16
C GLY A 87 1.88 -15.01 3.33
N SER A 88 1.71 -15.51 4.55
CA SER A 88 1.96 -14.75 5.78
C SER A 88 3.41 -14.25 5.86
N LEU A 89 3.60 -13.04 6.37
CA LEU A 89 4.92 -12.47 6.59
C LEU A 89 5.77 -13.38 7.50
N THR A 90 6.91 -13.82 7.01
CA THR A 90 7.87 -14.62 7.79
C THR A 90 8.85 -13.72 8.53
N HIS A 91 9.57 -14.24 9.53
CA HIS A 91 10.63 -13.46 10.20
C HIS A 91 11.69 -12.94 9.22
N ALA A 92 12.17 -13.79 8.31
CA ALA A 92 13.13 -13.38 7.29
C ALA A 92 12.55 -12.33 6.32
N GLY A 93 11.28 -12.48 5.93
CA GLY A 93 10.59 -11.49 5.11
C GLY A 93 10.41 -10.16 5.84
N ALA A 94 10.15 -10.18 7.15
CA ALA A 94 10.04 -8.97 7.97
C ALA A 94 11.37 -8.21 8.08
N LEU A 95 12.49 -8.92 8.21
CA LEU A 95 13.82 -8.30 8.20
C LEU A 95 14.15 -7.66 6.85
N GLN A 96 13.86 -8.37 5.75
CA GLN A 96 14.02 -7.80 4.40
C GLN A 96 13.11 -6.58 4.21
N LEU A 97 11.85 -6.65 4.65
CA LEU A 97 10.93 -5.52 4.56
C LEU A 97 11.48 -4.30 5.31
N ALA A 98 11.95 -4.48 6.54
CA ALA A 98 12.55 -3.41 7.33
C ALA A 98 13.77 -2.78 6.64
N GLU A 99 14.67 -3.60 6.09
CA GLU A 99 15.84 -3.14 5.35
C GLU A 99 15.45 -2.30 4.13
N ARG A 100 14.50 -2.79 3.33
CA ARG A 100 14.02 -2.09 2.12
C ARG A 100 13.28 -0.80 2.46
N MET A 101 12.46 -0.79 3.51
CA MET A 101 11.78 0.43 3.95
C MET A 101 12.79 1.51 4.38
N ALA A 102 13.78 1.15 5.20
CA ALA A 102 14.80 2.10 5.65
C ALA A 102 15.72 2.58 4.52
N ASN A 103 16.10 1.69 3.60
CA ASN A 103 17.14 1.98 2.61
C ASN A 103 16.63 2.43 1.25
N GLU A 104 15.37 2.19 0.93
CA GLU A 104 14.75 2.53 -0.36
C GLU A 104 13.56 3.46 -0.13
N LEU A 105 12.50 2.97 0.53
CA LEU A 105 11.21 3.66 0.62
C LEU A 105 11.34 5.01 1.36
N HIS A 106 11.89 5.00 2.57
CA HIS A 106 12.00 6.19 3.43
C HIS A 106 13.06 7.20 2.94
N LYS A 107 13.90 6.83 1.97
CA LYS A 107 14.83 7.78 1.35
C LYS A 107 14.15 8.66 0.31
N LYS A 108 12.92 8.33 -0.11
CA LYS A 108 12.15 9.15 -1.04
C LYS A 108 11.56 10.36 -0.30
N VAL A 109 12.10 11.54 -0.58
CA VAL A 109 11.61 12.81 -0.03
C VAL A 109 10.64 13.47 -1.02
N SER A 110 9.51 13.95 -0.52
CA SER A 110 8.57 14.76 -1.29
C SER A 110 9.16 16.13 -1.64
N PRO A 111 9.06 16.59 -2.89
CA PRO A 111 9.42 17.97 -3.24
C PRO A 111 8.45 19.00 -2.63
N ASP A 112 7.22 18.59 -2.33
CA ASP A 112 6.12 19.46 -1.88
C ASP A 112 5.91 19.43 -0.36
N GLY A 113 6.79 18.73 0.37
CA GLY A 113 6.65 18.52 1.81
C GLY A 113 5.56 17.51 2.15
N PHE A 114 4.82 17.78 3.23
CA PHE A 114 3.91 16.82 3.85
C PHE A 114 2.57 16.68 3.10
N GLY A 115 2.00 15.47 3.12
CA GLY A 115 0.74 15.09 2.46
C GLY A 115 0.95 14.33 1.15
N PHE A 116 -0.13 13.92 0.49
CA PHE A 116 -0.05 13.25 -0.81
C PHE A 116 -0.69 14.10 -1.89
N GLY A 117 -0.24 13.94 -3.14
CA GLY A 117 -0.77 14.69 -4.28
C GLY A 117 -2.26 14.45 -4.54
N ILE A 118 -2.84 13.36 -4.03
CA ILE A 118 -4.27 13.04 -4.12
C ILE A 118 -4.76 12.38 -2.82
N PRO A 119 -6.07 12.40 -2.52
CA PRO A 119 -6.60 11.72 -1.35
C PRO A 119 -6.38 10.21 -1.40
N THR A 120 -5.94 9.65 -0.28
CA THR A 120 -5.84 8.20 -0.08
C THR A 120 -6.82 7.77 1.00
N TYR A 121 -7.30 6.54 0.85
CA TYR A 121 -8.44 6.04 1.62
C TYR A 121 -7.97 4.94 2.55
N PHE A 122 -8.28 5.16 3.82
CA PHE A 122 -8.03 4.22 4.89
C PHE A 122 -9.37 3.70 5.43
N THR A 123 -9.43 2.41 5.78
CA THR A 123 -10.47 1.86 6.64
C THR A 123 -9.89 1.62 8.04
N PRO A 124 -10.05 2.58 8.98
CA PRO A 124 -9.54 2.44 10.35
C PRO A 124 -10.43 1.53 11.22
N PRO A 125 -9.88 0.78 12.20
CA PRO A 125 -10.21 1.09 13.59
C PRO A 125 -9.56 2.46 13.91
N ALA A 126 -10.33 3.38 14.53
CA ALA A 126 -9.95 4.78 14.85
C ALA A 126 -8.46 4.89 15.27
N TRP A 127 -7.67 5.93 14.95
CA TRP A 127 -7.57 7.22 15.63
C TRP A 127 -6.73 8.22 14.77
N GLU A 128 -6.67 9.49 15.17
CA GLU A 128 -6.14 10.64 14.42
C GLU A 128 -4.61 10.80 14.35
N SER A 129 -4.17 11.50 13.29
CA SER A 129 -2.84 12.07 12.93
C SER A 129 -1.98 11.24 11.97
N ALA A 130 -1.58 11.83 10.84
CA ALA A 130 -0.82 11.17 9.76
C ALA A 130 0.02 12.15 8.90
N THR A 131 1.31 11.81 8.72
CA THR A 131 2.40 12.43 7.91
C THR A 131 3.49 11.34 7.51
N ASP A 132 3.86 11.10 6.22
CA ASP A 132 4.87 10.26 5.42
C ASP A 132 4.50 8.89 4.85
N LEU A 133 5.02 8.59 3.62
CA LEU A 133 4.40 7.72 2.57
C LEU A 133 4.01 6.37 3.15
N TYR A 134 2.84 6.35 3.77
CA TYR A 134 2.43 5.30 4.66
C TYR A 134 1.98 4.07 3.92
N VAL A 135 2.33 2.92 4.49
CA VAL A 135 1.76 1.65 4.09
C VAL A 135 1.40 0.92 5.35
N GLN A 136 0.10 0.76 5.59
CA GLN A 136 -0.40 0.03 6.76
C GLN A 136 0.33 -1.30 6.96
N SER A 137 0.93 -1.45 8.15
CA SER A 137 1.64 -2.64 8.64
C SER A 137 0.83 -3.95 8.70
N GLY A 138 -0.44 -3.95 8.27
CA GLY A 138 -1.31 -5.12 8.20
C GLY A 138 -1.41 -5.72 6.79
N ASN A 139 -1.08 -4.95 5.76
CA ASN A 139 -1.17 -5.39 4.36
C ASN A 139 0.21 -5.75 3.83
N VAL A 140 0.90 -6.60 4.59
CA VAL A 140 2.24 -7.10 4.26
C VAL A 140 2.24 -8.62 4.26
N GLY A 141 2.92 -9.19 3.27
CA GLY A 141 3.05 -10.63 3.12
C GLY A 141 4.39 -10.97 2.49
N VAL A 142 4.56 -12.23 2.15
CA VAL A 142 5.64 -12.66 1.27
C VAL A 142 5.09 -13.32 0.02
N ASP A 143 5.74 -13.10 -1.11
CA ASP A 143 5.45 -13.86 -2.32
C ASP A 143 5.96 -15.31 -2.24
N LYS A 144 5.72 -16.08 -3.30
CA LYS A 144 6.23 -17.47 -3.44
C LYS A 144 7.75 -17.59 -3.26
N ASP A 145 8.50 -16.53 -3.59
CA ASP A 145 9.96 -16.46 -3.52
C ASP A 145 10.45 -15.92 -2.17
N LYS A 146 9.54 -15.77 -1.20
CA LYS A 146 9.78 -15.25 0.16
C LYS A 146 10.21 -13.79 0.22
N ARG A 147 9.97 -13.01 -0.85
CA ARG A 147 10.22 -11.58 -0.87
C ARG A 147 9.07 -10.82 -0.23
N PRO A 148 9.33 -9.77 0.57
CA PRO A 148 8.27 -8.99 1.18
C PRO A 148 7.48 -8.23 0.13
N VAL A 149 6.16 -8.18 0.32
CA VAL A 149 5.23 -7.43 -0.53
C VAL A 149 4.27 -6.66 0.33
N ILE A 150 4.11 -5.39 -0.01
CA ILE A 150 3.09 -4.46 0.44
C ILE A 150 1.89 -4.53 -0.52
N PHE A 151 0.69 -4.66 0.00
CA PHE A 151 -0.56 -4.61 -0.77
C PHE A 151 -1.57 -3.64 -0.14
N ASP A 152 -2.64 -3.29 -0.86
CA ASP A 152 -3.68 -2.34 -0.43
C ASP A 152 -3.17 -1.11 0.38
N PRO A 153 -2.23 -0.31 -0.18
CA PRO A 153 -1.63 0.82 0.54
C PRO A 153 -2.52 2.07 0.56
N ALA A 154 -2.28 2.93 1.56
CA ALA A 154 -2.91 4.25 1.69
C ALA A 154 -1.84 5.31 2.02
N SER A 155 -1.14 5.76 0.99
CA SER A 155 0.11 6.52 1.14
C SER A 155 -0.07 8.04 1.28
N TYR A 156 0.87 8.74 1.93
CA TYR A 156 0.88 10.20 2.12
C TYR A 156 2.25 10.73 2.56
N TYR A 157 2.82 11.90 2.22
CA TYR A 157 4.16 12.34 2.70
C TYR A 157 4.22 13.05 4.13
N GLY A 158 5.36 13.23 4.86
CA GLY A 158 5.51 13.41 6.36
C GLY A 158 6.70 12.87 7.26
N HIS A 159 6.54 12.12 8.38
CA HIS A 159 7.71 11.66 9.22
C HIS A 159 7.91 10.13 9.23
N ASN A 160 9.16 9.64 9.13
CA ASN A 160 9.49 8.20 9.15
C ASN A 160 9.00 7.48 10.42
N GLU A 161 8.90 8.20 11.53
CA GLU A 161 8.41 7.67 12.81
C GLU A 161 6.91 7.36 12.84
N ALA A 162 6.12 7.95 11.93
CA ALA A 162 4.67 7.74 11.91
C ALA A 162 4.29 6.28 11.63
N GLU A 163 5.12 5.55 10.89
CA GLU A 163 4.96 4.11 10.65
C GLU A 163 5.05 3.30 11.95
N TYR A 164 5.81 3.77 12.95
CA TYR A 164 5.95 3.12 14.26
C TYR A 164 4.71 3.28 15.16
N GLY A 165 3.91 4.33 14.95
CA GLY A 165 2.69 4.63 15.72
C GLY A 165 1.68 3.46 15.77
N HIS A 166 1.54 2.72 14.66
CA HIS A 166 0.66 1.55 14.59
C HIS A 166 1.32 0.26 15.09
N HIS A 167 2.66 0.20 15.13
CA HIS A 167 3.41 -0.92 15.69
C HIS A 167 3.39 -0.97 17.22
N PHE A 168 3.20 0.16 17.91
CA PHE A 168 3.01 0.20 19.37
C PHE A 168 1.75 -0.55 19.84
N VAL A 169 0.84 -0.89 18.93
CA VAL A 169 -0.37 -1.67 19.23
C VAL A 169 -0.11 -3.19 19.17
N ASP A 170 1.00 -3.63 18.59
CA ASP A 170 1.43 -5.03 18.56
C ASP A 170 2.92 -5.19 18.87
N GLU A 171 3.23 -5.43 20.15
CA GLU A 171 4.59 -5.72 20.67
C GLU A 171 5.30 -6.90 19.97
N ARG A 172 4.60 -7.65 19.11
CA ARG A 172 5.15 -8.81 18.36
C ARG A 172 5.57 -8.48 16.93
N SER A 173 5.43 -7.24 16.48
CA SER A 173 5.81 -6.87 15.10
C SER A 173 7.33 -7.09 14.87
N LEU A 174 7.65 -8.09 14.05
CA LEU A 174 9.04 -8.47 13.73
C LEU A 174 9.73 -7.46 12.81
N THR A 175 8.95 -6.69 12.04
CA THR A 175 9.41 -5.58 11.19
C THR A 175 10.03 -4.46 12.03
N TRP A 176 9.38 -4.12 13.14
CA TRP A 176 9.86 -3.14 14.11
C TRP A 176 11.24 -3.49 14.66
N LYS A 177 11.40 -4.73 15.17
CA LYS A 177 12.69 -5.19 15.70
C LYS A 177 13.79 -5.05 14.64
N GLY A 178 13.52 -5.45 13.40
CA GLY A 178 14.48 -5.33 12.30
C GLY A 178 14.89 -3.88 11.99
N GLN A 179 13.94 -2.95 11.95
CA GLN A 179 14.18 -1.56 11.55
C GLN A 179 14.84 -0.74 12.67
N ALA A 180 14.48 -0.98 13.93
CA ALA A 180 15.11 -0.37 15.10
C ALA A 180 16.60 -0.73 15.23
N TYR A 181 17.03 -1.90 14.74
CA TYR A 181 18.45 -2.26 14.69
C TYR A 181 19.24 -1.54 13.58
N LEU A 182 18.56 -0.95 12.59
CA LEU A 182 19.19 -0.37 11.39
C LEU A 182 19.26 1.16 11.39
N LEU A 183 18.55 1.82 12.30
CA LEU A 183 18.55 3.28 12.43
C LEU A 183 19.36 3.71 13.67
N PRO A 184 20.52 4.40 13.51
CA PRO A 184 21.39 4.80 14.62
C PRO A 184 20.72 5.68 15.69
N GLU A 185 19.64 6.37 15.33
CA GLU A 185 18.90 7.29 16.18
C GLU A 185 17.99 6.60 17.23
N PHE A 186 17.78 5.28 17.11
CA PHE A 186 16.95 4.49 18.04
C PHE A 186 17.75 3.73 19.12
N SER A 187 19.05 3.99 19.26
CA SER A 187 19.89 3.33 20.28
C SER A 187 19.78 3.94 21.68
N GLY A 188 18.76 4.76 21.97
CA GLY A 188 18.53 5.41 23.26
C GLY A 188 17.27 4.93 23.96
N ASP A 189 17.37 4.65 25.26
CA ASP A 189 16.28 4.17 26.13
C ASP A 189 15.03 5.05 26.03
N PHE A 190 13.90 4.48 25.61
CA PHE A 190 12.60 5.18 25.52
C PHE A 190 11.71 4.79 26.71
N GLN A 191 11.19 5.79 27.44
CA GLN A 191 10.18 5.60 28.49
C GLN A 191 8.77 5.90 27.97
N VAL A 192 7.83 4.98 28.26
CA VAL A 192 6.42 5.08 27.85
C VAL A 192 5.64 5.89 28.88
N HIS A 193 5.03 7.01 28.47
CA HIS A 193 4.02 7.72 29.27
C HIS A 193 2.61 7.32 28.85
N SER A 194 1.83 6.78 29.80
CA SER A 194 0.50 6.23 29.61
C SER A 194 -0.61 7.23 29.93
N SER A 195 -1.20 7.88 28.93
CA SER A 195 -2.58 8.40 29.02
C SER A 195 -3.03 9.13 27.75
N PHE A 196 -3.93 8.54 26.95
CA PHE A 196 -4.77 9.31 26.00
C PHE A 196 -6.15 8.66 25.79
N SER A 197 -7.15 9.51 25.57
CA SER A 197 -8.60 9.25 25.48
C SER A 197 -9.12 9.16 24.03
N GLU A 198 -10.25 8.48 23.84
CA GLU A 198 -10.85 8.09 22.55
C GLU A 198 -11.41 9.25 21.68
N GLY A 199 -11.28 9.09 20.35
CA GLY A 199 -11.86 9.94 19.28
C GLY A 199 -12.36 9.12 18.08
N PRO A 200 -13.15 9.69 17.15
CA PRO A 200 -14.14 8.96 16.32
C PRO A 200 -13.61 8.31 15.02
N SER A 201 -14.49 7.56 14.33
CA SER A 201 -14.23 6.58 13.27
C SER A 201 -14.20 7.10 11.80
N SER A 202 -13.40 6.40 10.96
CA SER A 202 -13.27 6.39 9.48
C SER A 202 -13.36 7.70 8.68
N GLY A 203 -12.27 8.09 8.00
CA GLY A 203 -12.20 9.26 7.13
C GLY A 203 -11.08 9.19 6.06
N ALA A 204 -11.23 9.99 5.00
CA ALA A 204 -10.23 10.15 3.94
C ALA A 204 -9.07 11.04 4.41
N ILE A 205 -7.82 10.68 4.05
CA ILE A 205 -6.65 11.54 4.28
C ILE A 205 -6.60 12.53 3.12
N ARG A 206 -6.92 13.80 3.39
CA ARG A 206 -6.92 14.87 2.39
C ARG A 206 -5.64 15.70 2.48
N PRO A 207 -5.11 16.22 1.37
CA PRO A 207 -4.01 17.17 1.40
C PRO A 207 -4.38 18.38 2.27
N LYS A 208 -3.49 18.76 3.20
CA LYS A 208 -3.68 19.97 4.01
C LYS A 208 -3.41 21.18 3.11
N ASN A 209 -4.44 21.96 2.82
CA ASN A 209 -4.24 23.31 2.29
C ASN A 209 -3.42 24.12 3.31
N GLY A 210 -2.43 24.86 2.81
CA GLY A 210 -1.31 25.41 3.56
C GLY A 210 -1.66 26.16 4.85
N PHE A 211 -0.76 26.01 5.83
CA PHE A 211 -0.61 26.92 6.94
C PHE A 211 0.54 27.88 6.62
N VAL A 212 0.21 29.17 6.56
CA VAL A 212 1.17 30.28 6.72
C VAL A 212 1.62 30.31 8.17
#